data_AF-A0A814Q191-F1
#
_entry.id   AF-A0A814Q191-F1
#
_cell.length_a   1.000
_cell.length_b   1.000
_cell.length_c   1.000
_cell.angle_alpha   90.00
_cell.angle_beta   90.00
_cell.angle_gamma   90.00
#
_symmetry.space_group_name_H-M   'P 1'
#
loop_
_entity.id
_entity.type
_entity.pdbx_description
1 polymer ?
#
loop_
_entity_poly.entity_id
_entity_poly.type
_entity_poly.pdbx_seq_one_letter_code
_entity_poly.pdbx_strand_id
1 'polypeptide(L)'
;MYSIPTQWLASLFVFNGTHYFGSNEEQQAYCQCLGLCLMPRTKAEDEAFEKGWIAIDGFVSHPTHRTLLHLNAVQFTSNPLAFIKQLLETRNNSYIPIISHVGGIIFDTRKFDF
;
A
#
# COMPACT_ATOMS: atom_id res chain seq x y z
N MET A 1 16.78 10.33 -3.75
CA MET A 1 15.64 10.25 -4.69
C MET A 1 15.91 9.05 -5.57
N TYR A 2 15.04 8.04 -5.57
CA TYR A 2 15.27 6.81 -6.34
C TYR A 2 14.66 7.00 -7.75
N SER A 3 15.45 6.85 -8.81
CA SER A 3 14.92 6.80 -10.18
C SER A 3 14.56 5.36 -10.50
N ILE A 4 13.27 5.08 -10.72
CA ILE A 4 12.79 3.74 -11.08
C ILE A 4 12.70 3.68 -12.61
N PRO A 5 13.44 2.78 -13.28
CA PRO A 5 13.34 2.63 -14.73
C PRO A 5 11.93 2.19 -15.16
N THR A 6 11.32 2.90 -16.12
CA THR A 6 9.94 2.65 -16.57
C THR A 6 9.70 1.21 -17.01
N GLN A 7 10.69 0.57 -17.61
CA GLN A 7 10.65 -0.84 -18.03
C GLN A 7 10.41 -1.83 -16.89
N TRP A 8 10.78 -1.48 -15.64
CA TRP A 8 10.54 -2.34 -14.49
C TRP A 8 9.09 -2.25 -14.00
N LEU A 9 8.37 -1.18 -14.32
CA LEU A 9 6.98 -0.98 -13.86
C LEU A 9 6.03 -2.04 -14.47
N ALA A 10 6.25 -2.43 -15.73
CA ALA A 10 5.50 -3.50 -16.37
C ALA A 10 5.78 -4.88 -15.71
N SER A 11 7.04 -5.17 -15.37
CA SER A 11 7.44 -6.42 -14.71
C SER A 11 7.01 -6.48 -13.25
N LEU A 12 6.96 -5.34 -12.56
CA LEU A 12 6.54 -5.26 -11.16
C LEU A 12 5.02 -5.45 -11.00
N PHE A 13 4.24 -5.51 -12.10
CA PHE A 13 2.80 -5.76 -12.09
C PHE A 13 2.09 -4.98 -10.96
N VAL A 14 2.49 -3.71 -10.77
CA VAL A 14 1.97 -2.87 -9.69
C VAL A 14 0.59 -2.39 -10.10
N PHE A 15 -0.40 -3.21 -9.81
CA PHE A 15 -1.78 -2.82 -9.92
C PHE A 15 -2.14 -1.92 -8.75
N ASN A 16 -2.01 -0.60 -8.96
CA ASN A 16 -2.66 0.33 -8.06
C ASN A 16 -4.19 0.12 -8.17
N GLY A 17 -4.81 -0.30 -7.07
CA GLY A 17 -6.27 -0.44 -6.97
C GLY A 17 -6.87 -1.81 -7.30
N THR A 18 -6.12 -2.92 -7.35
CA THR A 18 -6.73 -4.27 -7.54
C THR A 18 -6.57 -5.22 -6.36
N HIS A 19 -5.85 -4.85 -5.30
CA HIS A 19 -5.85 -5.62 -4.07
C HIS A 19 -7.08 -5.25 -3.25
N TYR A 20 -8.08 -6.12 -3.29
CA TYR A 20 -9.18 -6.11 -2.36
C TYR A 20 -8.79 -7.02 -1.19
N PHE A 21 -8.89 -6.52 0.04
CA PHE A 21 -8.86 -7.37 1.22
C PHE A 21 -10.25 -7.99 1.37
N GLY A 22 -10.32 -9.31 1.36
CA GLY A 22 -11.55 -10.07 1.60
C GLY A 22 -11.98 -10.04 3.06
N SER A 23 -11.09 -9.64 3.99
CA SER A 23 -11.41 -9.48 5.40
C SER A 23 -10.53 -8.44 6.11
N ASN A 24 -10.93 -8.07 7.33
CA ASN A 24 -10.16 -7.16 8.19
C ASN A 24 -8.82 -7.78 8.62
N GLU A 25 -8.79 -9.10 8.78
CA GLU A 25 -7.58 -9.85 9.17
C GLU A 25 -6.50 -9.76 8.08
N GLU A 26 -6.89 -9.82 6.81
CA GLU A 26 -5.95 -9.66 5.68
C GLU A 26 -5.38 -8.24 5.62
N GLN A 27 -6.24 -7.23 5.80
CA GLN A 27 -5.81 -5.84 5.89
C GLN A 27 -4.86 -5.62 7.07
N GLN A 28 -5.17 -6.21 8.23
CA GLN A 28 -4.34 -6.10 9.42
C GLN A 28 -3.00 -6.81 9.24
N ALA A 29 -2.97 -8.01 8.66
CA ALA A 29 -1.74 -8.73 8.34
C ALA A 29 -0.86 -7.95 7.36
N TYR A 30 -1.47 -7.32 6.35
CA TYR A 30 -0.76 -6.43 5.43
C TYR A 30 -0.15 -5.21 6.16
N CYS A 31 -0.92 -4.55 7.02
CA CYS A 31 -0.42 -3.44 7.83
C CYS A 31 0.70 -3.86 8.78
N GLN A 32 0.59 -5.03 9.42
CA GLN A 32 1.64 -5.58 10.28
C GLN A 32 2.91 -5.90 9.51
N CYS A 33 2.81 -6.46 8.30
CA CYS A 33 3.96 -6.71 7.43
C CYS A 33 4.73 -5.41 7.11
N LEU A 34 3.99 -4.32 6.87
CA LEU A 34 4.55 -3.00 6.59
C LEU A 34 4.95 -2.20 7.84
N GLY A 35 4.60 -2.65 9.04
CA GLY A 35 4.84 -1.92 10.28
C GLY A 35 3.99 -0.66 10.42
N LEU A 36 2.72 -0.73 10.02
CA LEU A 36 1.76 0.37 10.05
C LEU A 36 0.71 0.20 11.15
N CYS A 37 0.46 1.28 11.89
CA CYS A 37 -0.70 1.48 12.76
C CYS A 37 -1.59 2.58 12.16
N LEU A 38 -2.55 2.16 11.34
CA LEU A 38 -3.50 3.04 10.66
C LEU A 38 -4.73 3.32 11.54
N MET A 39 -5.48 4.37 11.20
CA MET A 39 -6.78 4.64 11.83
C MET A 39 -7.83 3.61 11.38
N PRO A 40 -8.82 3.26 12.22
CA PRO A 40 -8.97 3.71 13.61
C PRO A 40 -7.97 3.02 14.54
N ARG A 41 -7.33 3.81 15.41
CA ARG A 41 -6.36 3.33 16.40
C ARG A 41 -7.06 2.89 17.67
N THR A 42 -6.47 1.91 18.34
CA THR A 42 -6.79 1.58 19.72
C THR A 42 -6.28 2.67 20.66
N LYS A 43 -6.81 2.73 21.89
CA LYS A 43 -6.35 3.69 22.91
C LYS A 43 -4.83 3.62 23.15
N ALA A 44 -4.26 2.41 23.15
CA ALA A 44 -2.82 2.22 23.33
C ALA A 44 -2.00 2.75 22.14
N GLU A 45 -2.51 2.60 20.92
CA GLU A 45 -1.89 3.16 19.72
C GLU A 45 -2.02 4.69 19.67
N ASP A 46 -3.13 5.26 20.11
CA ASP A 46 -3.26 6.71 20.25
C ASP A 46 -2.25 7.26 21.25
N GLU A 47 -2.10 6.62 22.42
CA GLU A 47 -1.06 7.01 23.39
C GLU A 47 0.36 6.88 22.81
N ALA A 48 0.62 5.86 21.98
CA ALA A 48 1.90 5.69 21.30
C ALA A 48 2.12 6.74 20.20
N PHE A 49 1.06 7.16 19.50
CA PHE A 49 1.09 8.25 18.53
C PHE A 49 1.43 9.58 19.21
N GLU A 50 0.78 9.90 20.33
CA GLU A 50 1.07 11.12 21.11
C GLU A 50 2.51 11.13 21.66
N LYS A 51 3.08 9.95 21.96
CA LYS A 51 4.49 9.80 22.36
C LYS A 51 5.48 9.86 21.19
N GLY A 52 5.01 10.01 19.95
CA GLY A 52 5.83 10.05 18.75
C GLY A 52 6.42 8.70 18.35
N TRP A 53 5.89 7.59 18.85
CA TRP A 53 6.34 6.24 18.49
C TRP A 53 5.82 5.79 17.12
N ILE A 54 4.64 6.30 16.76
CA ILE A 54 3.99 6.09 15.48
C ILE A 54 4.12 7.40 14.69
N ALA A 55 4.68 7.33 13.49
CA ALA A 55 4.79 8.50 12.62
C ALA A 55 3.41 8.96 12.10
N ILE A 56 3.35 10.18 11.53
CA ILE A 56 2.11 10.76 10.97
C ILE A 56 1.47 9.85 9.91
N ASP A 57 2.29 9.14 9.13
CA ASP A 57 1.85 8.18 8.13
C ASP A 57 1.57 6.77 8.67
N GLY A 58 1.62 6.60 10.00
CA GLY A 58 1.32 5.36 10.70
C GLY A 58 2.53 4.42 10.86
N PHE A 59 3.70 4.74 10.31
CA PHE A 59 4.85 3.84 10.37
C PHE A 59 5.54 3.84 11.74
N VAL A 60 5.91 2.64 12.21
CA VAL A 60 6.68 2.45 13.44
C VAL A 60 8.10 2.02 13.10
N SER A 61 9.07 2.92 13.25
CA SER A 61 10.47 2.66 12.88
C SER A 61 11.24 1.84 13.91
N HIS A 62 11.03 2.12 15.19
CA HIS A 62 11.88 1.57 16.25
C HIS A 62 11.46 0.14 16.65
N PRO A 63 12.36 -0.86 16.64
CA PRO A 63 12.03 -2.25 16.96
C PRO A 63 11.33 -2.44 18.31
N THR A 64 11.79 -1.75 19.35
CA THR A 64 11.16 -1.82 20.69
C THR A 64 9.70 -1.36 20.68
N HIS A 65 9.39 -0.29 19.95
CA HIS A 65 8.01 0.20 19.86
C HIS A 65 7.13 -0.78 19.07
N ARG A 66 7.68 -1.43 18.04
CA ARG A 66 6.98 -2.49 17.29
C ARG A 66 6.57 -3.64 18.20
N THR A 67 7.48 -4.12 19.06
CA THR A 67 7.18 -5.18 20.03
C THR A 67 6.09 -4.77 21.01
N LEU A 68 6.15 -3.53 21.53
CA LEU A 68 5.15 -3.00 22.46
C LEU A 68 3.76 -2.82 21.82
N LEU A 69 3.72 -2.55 20.51
CA LEU A 69 2.50 -2.43 19.71
C LEU A 69 2.08 -3.75 19.05
N HIS A 70 2.73 -4.87 19.38
CA HIS A 70 2.46 -6.19 18.82
C HIS A 70 2.61 -6.29 17.27
N LEU A 71 3.44 -5.42 16.68
CA LEU A 71 3.82 -5.46 15.27
C LEU A 71 4.96 -6.47 15.05
N ASN A 72 4.62 -7.76 15.09
CA ASN A 72 5.61 -8.84 15.08
C ASN A 72 6.04 -9.30 13.67
N ALA A 73 5.27 -8.95 12.63
CA ALA A 73 5.49 -9.41 11.27
C ALA A 73 6.26 -8.42 10.37
N VAL A 74 6.79 -7.33 10.94
CA VAL A 74 7.38 -6.23 10.15
C VAL A 74 8.63 -6.70 9.40
N GLN A 75 8.58 -6.63 8.07
CA GLN A 75 9.69 -7.05 7.20
C GLN A 75 10.67 -5.92 6.86
N PHE A 76 10.34 -4.67 7.20
CA PHE A 76 11.09 -3.48 6.77
C PHE A 76 11.80 -2.79 7.93
N THR A 77 13.08 -2.49 7.73
CA THR A 77 13.91 -1.72 8.70
C THR A 77 13.72 -0.21 8.56
N SER A 78 13.32 0.27 7.38
CA SER A 78 13.01 1.66 7.06
C SER A 78 11.59 1.82 6.53
N ASN A 79 11.03 3.03 6.63
CA ASN A 79 9.67 3.31 6.16
C ASN A 79 9.54 3.06 4.63
N PRO A 80 8.81 2.01 4.20
CA PRO A 80 8.69 1.70 2.78
C PRO A 80 7.69 2.63 2.06
N LEU A 81 6.87 3.39 2.78
CA LEU A 81 5.78 4.16 2.21
C LEU A 81 6.26 5.25 1.24
N ALA A 82 7.39 5.90 1.52
CA ALA A 82 7.93 6.91 0.62
C ALA A 82 8.25 6.31 -0.77
N PHE A 83 8.89 5.15 -0.78
CA PHE A 83 9.20 4.42 -2.02
C PHE A 83 7.92 3.91 -2.70
N ILE A 84 7.01 3.30 -1.94
CA ILE A 84 5.75 2.77 -2.49
C ILE A 84 4.90 3.91 -3.09
N LYS A 85 4.77 5.05 -2.42
CA LYS A 85 4.07 6.23 -2.94
C LYS A 85 4.68 6.71 -4.25
N GLN A 86 6.00 6.85 -4.30
CA GLN A 86 6.69 7.25 -5.52
C GLN A 86 6.48 6.24 -6.66
N LEU A 87 6.51 4.95 -6.36
CA LEU A 87 6.25 3.88 -7.32
C LEU A 87 4.81 3.94 -7.87
N LEU A 88 3.83 4.16 -6.99
CA LEU A 88 2.41 4.31 -7.36
C LEU A 88 2.16 5.57 -8.20
N GLU A 89 2.74 6.70 -7.81
CA GLU A 89 2.67 7.96 -8.57
C GLU A 89 3.30 7.81 -9.96
N THR A 90 4.50 7.22 -10.02
CA THR A 90 5.20 6.98 -11.29
C THR A 90 4.38 6.07 -12.19
N ARG A 91 3.79 5.00 -11.65
CA ARG A 91 2.88 4.11 -12.40
C ARG A 91 1.67 4.87 -12.93
N ASN A 92 0.98 5.61 -12.05
CA ASN A 92 -0.25 6.31 -12.41
C ASN A 92 -0.02 7.39 -13.49
N ASN A 93 1.16 8.02 -13.49
CA ASN A 93 1.50 9.06 -14.46
C ASN A 93 2.13 8.51 -15.75
N SER A 94 2.72 7.32 -15.73
CA SER A 94 3.43 6.74 -16.89
C SER A 94 2.58 5.77 -17.71
N TYR A 95 1.55 5.17 -17.11
CA TYR A 95 0.69 4.18 -17.78
C TYR A 95 -0.78 4.59 -17.69
N ILE A 96 -1.43 4.71 -18.85
CA ILE A 96 -2.89 4.70 -18.93
C ILE A 96 -3.36 3.36 -18.30
N PRO A 97 -4.40 3.33 -17.44
CA PRO A 97 -4.93 2.09 -16.92
C PRO A 97 -5.14 1.14 -18.08
N ILE A 98 -4.41 0.03 -18.10
CA ILE A 98 -4.63 -1.01 -19.11
C ILE A 98 -6.03 -1.53 -18.80
N ILE A 99 -7.01 -1.10 -19.59
CA ILE A 99 -8.31 -1.75 -19.65
C ILE A 99 -7.98 -3.21 -19.90
N SER A 100 -8.28 -4.08 -18.93
CA SER A 100 -7.97 -5.50 -19.09
C SER A 100 -8.60 -5.98 -20.40
N HIS A 101 -8.00 -6.95 -21.09
CA HIS A 101 -8.59 -7.48 -22.32
C HIS A 101 -10.08 -7.85 -22.14
N VAL A 102 -10.43 -8.35 -20.94
CA VAL A 102 -11.81 -8.60 -20.50
C VAL A 102 -12.63 -7.31 -20.36
N GLY A 103 -12.08 -6.25 -19.75
CA GLY A 103 -12.73 -4.94 -19.68
C GLY A 103 -12.94 -4.31 -21.07
N GLY A 104 -12.03 -4.53 -22.01
CA GLY A 104 -12.17 -4.14 -23.41
C GLY A 104 -13.33 -4.86 -24.07
N ILE A 105 -13.42 -6.19 -23.90
CA ILE A 105 -14.55 -7.00 -24.40
C ILE A 105 -15.89 -6.52 -23.78
N ILE A 106 -15.92 -6.18 -22.49
CA ILE A 106 -17.14 -5.73 -21.80
C ILE A 106 -17.56 -4.30 -22.20
N PHE A 107 -16.61 -3.42 -22.54
CA PHE A 107 -16.91 -2.04 -22.96
C PHE A 107 -17.12 -1.89 -24.47
N ASP A 108 -16.40 -2.64 -25.31
CA ASP A 108 -16.56 -2.59 -26.77
C ASP A 108 -17.86 -3.28 -27.24
N THR A 109 -18.43 -4.20 -26.44
CA THR A 109 -19.76 -4.76 -26.73
C THR A 109 -20.89 -3.73 -26.62
N ARG A 110 -20.66 -2.52 -26.08
CA ARG A 110 -21.65 -1.43 -26.12
C ARG A 110 -21.54 -0.49 -27.33
N LYS A 111 -20.59 -0.68 -28.24
CA LYS A 111 -20.49 0.11 -29.48
C LYS A 111 -21.24 -0.48 -30.68
N PHE A 112 -21.95 -1.59 -30.48
CA PHE A 112 -22.81 -2.22 -31.48
C PHE A 112 -24.25 -2.35 -30.98
N ASP A 113 -24.86 -1.24 -30.57
CA ASP A 113 -26.31 -1.10 -30.56
C ASP A 113 -26.67 0.06 -31.50
N PHE A 114 -27.37 -0.27 -32.57
CA PHE A 114 -28.00 0.65 -33.53
C PHE A 114 -29.17 1.40 -32.89
#